data_AF-A0A249SQL6-F1
#
_entry.id   AF-A0A249SQL6-F1
#
_cell.length_a   1.000
_cell.length_b   1.000
_cell.length_c   1.000
_cell.angle_alpha   90.00
_cell.angle_beta   90.00
_cell.angle_gamma   90.00
#
_symmetry.space_group_name_H-M   'P 1'
#
loop_
_entity.id
_entity.type
_entity.pdbx_description
1 polymer ?
#
loop_
_entity_poly.entity_id
_entity_poly.type
_entity_poly.pdbx_seq_one_letter_code
_entity_poly.pdbx_strand_id
1 'polypeptide(L)'
;MKKLLALLAASMLTAPLFAQDIYSCRNVSLSFFSEAPMENIDAKTDKGVSAINLKTGNVYFKVPVNTFQFKKKLMQEHFNENYLETDKFPSAEFKGKLLNAPDFSKPGTYEVNVEGTLSLHGVDKTYREKGTLTVGDKQITLHSGFNVKLADHQIKIPTLVIKNIAEIVAVKIQAAYEPK
;
A
#
# COMPACT_ATOMS: atom_id res chain seq x y z
N MET A 1 -3.82 6.98 -59.52
CA MET A 1 -4.15 5.86 -58.61
C MET A 1 -3.08 5.61 -57.55
N LYS A 2 -1.79 5.47 -57.89
CA LYS A 2 -0.69 5.27 -56.91
C LYS A 2 -0.53 6.40 -55.87
N LYS A 3 -0.78 7.66 -56.25
CA LYS A 3 -0.75 8.82 -55.33
C LYS A 3 -1.96 8.88 -54.37
N LEU A 4 -3.09 8.25 -54.71
CA LEU A 4 -4.28 8.20 -53.84
C LEU A 4 -4.11 7.13 -52.75
N LEU A 5 -3.48 5.99 -53.08
CA LEU A 5 -3.12 4.94 -52.12
C LEU A 5 -2.12 5.42 -51.05
N ALA A 6 -1.19 6.31 -51.42
CA ALA A 6 -0.24 6.91 -50.48
C ALA A 6 -0.91 7.90 -49.49
N LEU A 7 -1.95 8.61 -49.91
CA LEU A 7 -2.72 9.52 -49.04
C LEU A 7 -3.64 8.77 -48.07
N LEU A 8 -4.18 7.61 -48.47
CA LEU A 8 -4.99 6.76 -47.59
C LEU A 8 -4.15 6.08 -46.49
N ALA A 9 -2.89 5.73 -46.79
CA ALA A 9 -1.97 5.13 -45.82
C ALA A 9 -1.46 6.12 -44.75
N ALA A 10 -1.41 7.42 -45.05
CA ALA A 10 -1.01 8.47 -44.10
C ALA A 10 -2.11 8.83 -43.09
N SER A 11 -3.37 8.44 -43.34
CA SER A 11 -4.52 8.75 -42.47
C SER A 11 -4.67 7.79 -41.27
N MET A 12 -3.90 6.69 -41.19
CA MET A 12 -4.09 5.63 -40.19
C MET A 12 -3.19 5.72 -38.95
N LEU A 13 -2.40 6.79 -38.76
CA LEU A 13 -1.43 6.88 -37.66
C LEU A 13 -1.79 7.80 -36.48
N THR A 14 -3.03 8.27 -36.36
CA THR A 14 -3.47 9.04 -35.18
C THR A 14 -4.35 8.20 -34.26
N ALA A 15 -3.81 7.08 -33.77
CA ALA A 15 -4.42 6.46 -32.59
C ALA A 15 -4.17 7.40 -31.40
N PRO A 16 -5.21 7.89 -30.69
CA PRO A 16 -4.99 8.64 -29.46
C PRO A 16 -4.26 7.72 -28.48
N LEU A 17 -3.09 8.15 -28.00
CA LEU A 17 -2.49 7.57 -26.80
C LEU A 17 -3.47 7.86 -25.65
N PHE A 18 -4.32 6.89 -25.31
CA PHE A 18 -5.02 6.92 -24.05
C PHE A 18 -3.98 6.75 -22.94
N ALA A 19 -3.73 7.81 -22.18
CA ALA A 19 -2.94 7.69 -20.97
C ALA A 19 -3.60 6.66 -20.04
N GLN A 20 -2.82 5.72 -19.51
CA GLN A 20 -3.33 4.70 -18.60
C GLN A 20 -3.75 5.37 -17.29
N ASP A 21 -5.05 5.48 -17.02
CA ASP A 21 -5.52 6.15 -15.80
C ASP A 21 -5.19 5.36 -14.52
N ILE A 22 -4.90 4.05 -14.64
CA ILE A 22 -4.66 3.15 -13.51
C ILE A 22 -3.23 2.62 -13.56
N TYR A 23 -2.52 2.81 -12.46
CA TYR A 23 -1.22 2.22 -12.22
C TYR A 23 -1.31 1.22 -11.07
N SER A 24 -0.52 0.15 -11.12
CA SER A 24 -0.55 -0.92 -10.13
C SER A 24 0.83 -1.42 -9.73
N CYS A 25 0.94 -1.95 -8.52
CA CYS A 25 2.12 -2.61 -7.97
C CYS A 25 1.70 -3.95 -7.40
N ARG A 26 2.35 -5.05 -7.78
CA ARG A 26 2.02 -6.42 -7.32
C ARG A 26 2.95 -6.95 -6.23
N ASN A 27 3.99 -6.19 -5.92
CA ASN A 27 5.07 -6.52 -4.99
C ASN A 27 5.33 -5.35 -4.04
N VAL A 28 4.26 -4.81 -3.46
CA VAL A 28 4.35 -3.75 -2.46
C VAL A 28 5.13 -4.29 -1.27
N SER A 29 6.17 -3.56 -0.87
CA SER A 29 6.91 -3.85 0.33
C SER A 29 6.25 -3.19 1.52
N LEU A 30 5.90 -4.00 2.53
CA LEU A 30 5.41 -3.53 3.81
C LEU A 30 6.35 -4.04 4.91
N SER A 31 6.59 -3.19 5.90
CA SER A 31 7.22 -3.61 7.15
C SER A 31 6.52 -2.95 8.32
N PHE A 32 6.63 -3.59 9.48
CA PHE A 32 6.20 -2.98 10.72
C PHE A 32 7.25 -3.16 11.81
N PHE A 33 7.20 -2.27 12.79
CA PHE A 33 8.08 -2.26 13.95
C PHE A 33 7.28 -1.94 15.22
N SER A 34 7.44 -2.79 16.23
CA SER A 34 6.88 -2.63 17.57
C SER A 34 8.04 -2.56 18.55
N GLU A 35 8.22 -1.38 19.14
CA GLU A 35 9.23 -1.13 20.18
C GLU A 35 8.63 -1.34 21.56
N ALA A 36 9.18 -2.25 22.35
CA ALA A 36 8.73 -2.52 23.71
C ALA A 36 9.92 -2.73 24.65
N PRO A 37 9.77 -2.47 25.97
CA PRO A 37 10.88 -2.51 26.91
C PRO A 37 11.66 -3.82 26.96
N MET A 38 11.00 -4.96 26.70
CA MET A 38 11.62 -6.28 26.80
C MET A 38 12.08 -6.84 25.45
N GLU A 39 11.30 -6.65 24.38
CA GLU A 39 11.61 -7.22 23.07
C GLU A 39 11.04 -6.34 21.96
N ASN A 40 11.88 -6.04 20.96
CA ASN A 40 11.45 -5.39 19.74
C ASN A 40 10.96 -6.45 18.74
N ILE A 41 9.86 -6.15 18.07
CA ILE A 41 9.27 -7.03 17.06
C ILE A 41 9.30 -6.31 15.71
N ASP A 42 9.89 -6.97 14.72
CA ASP A 42 9.92 -6.51 13.34
C ASP A 42 9.53 -7.62 12.37
N ALA A 43 8.76 -7.27 11.35
CA ALA A 43 8.45 -8.16 10.25
C ALA A 43 8.29 -7.42 8.92
N LYS A 44 8.44 -8.14 7.82
CA LYS A 44 8.33 -7.60 6.46
C LYS A 44 7.64 -8.56 5.51
N THR A 45 7.00 -8.01 4.48
CA THR A 45 6.46 -8.76 3.35
C THR A 45 6.62 -7.96 2.06
N ASP A 46 6.71 -8.66 0.94
CA ASP A 46 6.71 -8.13 -0.43
C ASP A 46 5.48 -8.64 -1.21
N LYS A 47 4.50 -9.22 -0.52
CA LYS A 47 3.30 -9.85 -1.11
C LYS A 47 2.09 -8.92 -1.12
N GLY A 48 2.29 -7.64 -0.82
CA GLY A 48 1.25 -6.63 -0.93
C GLY A 48 0.95 -6.28 -2.39
N VAL A 49 -0.29 -5.88 -2.66
CA VAL A 49 -0.72 -5.34 -3.93
C VAL A 49 -1.32 -3.95 -3.72
N SER A 50 -1.17 -3.10 -4.73
CA SER A 50 -1.74 -1.76 -4.71
C SER A 50 -2.13 -1.30 -6.11
N ALA A 51 -3.11 -0.41 -6.17
CA ALA A 51 -3.47 0.32 -7.36
C ALA A 51 -3.79 1.78 -7.02
N ILE A 52 -3.40 2.68 -7.92
CA ILE A 52 -3.74 4.10 -7.89
C ILE A 52 -4.40 4.48 -9.21
N ASN A 53 -5.51 5.20 -9.14
CA ASN A 53 -6.12 5.82 -10.30
C ASN A 53 -5.71 7.31 -10.34
N LEU A 54 -4.87 7.69 -11.29
CA LEU A 54 -4.25 9.03 -11.37
C LEU A 54 -5.27 10.13 -11.65
N LYS A 55 -6.37 9.81 -12.33
CA LYS A 55 -7.45 10.75 -12.67
C LYS A 55 -8.36 11.06 -11.49
N THR A 56 -8.70 10.04 -10.70
CA THR A 56 -9.65 10.17 -9.58
C THR A 56 -8.95 10.35 -8.24
N GLY A 57 -7.67 10.01 -8.15
CA GLY A 57 -6.90 9.96 -6.90
C GLY A 57 -7.26 8.77 -6.02
N ASN A 58 -8.08 7.81 -6.47
CA ASN A 58 -8.44 6.64 -5.68
C ASN A 58 -7.22 5.72 -5.50
N VAL A 59 -7.03 5.20 -4.28
CA VAL A 59 -5.92 4.34 -3.89
C VAL A 59 -6.45 3.08 -3.20
N TYR A 60 -5.88 1.94 -3.56
CA TYR A 60 -6.16 0.65 -2.93
C TYR A 60 -4.88 -0.02 -2.48
N PHE A 61 -4.87 -0.63 -1.30
CA PHE A 61 -3.87 -1.59 -0.86
C PHE A 61 -4.53 -2.85 -0.33
N LYS A 62 -3.87 -3.98 -0.54
CA LYS A 62 -4.19 -5.25 0.11
C LYS A 62 -2.92 -6.03 0.39
N VAL A 63 -2.83 -6.63 1.56
CA VAL A 63 -1.73 -7.52 1.92
C VAL A 63 -2.27 -8.77 2.62
N PRO A 64 -1.88 -9.99 2.21
CA PRO A 64 -2.15 -11.18 2.99
C PRO A 64 -1.30 -11.17 4.26
N VAL A 65 -1.93 -11.15 5.44
CA VAL A 65 -1.25 -10.88 6.71
C VAL A 65 -0.31 -12.02 7.11
N ASN A 66 -0.65 -13.26 6.77
CA ASN A 66 0.20 -14.42 7.06
C ASN A 66 1.53 -14.46 6.27
N THR A 67 1.75 -13.53 5.32
CA THR A 67 2.99 -13.45 4.53
C THR A 67 4.10 -12.64 5.19
N PHE A 68 3.80 -11.96 6.30
CA PHE A 68 4.83 -11.26 7.07
C PHE A 68 5.85 -12.25 7.63
N GLN A 69 7.12 -11.99 7.33
CA GLN A 69 8.24 -12.82 7.75
C GLN A 69 8.92 -12.19 8.97
N PHE A 70 9.09 -12.98 10.02
CA PHE A 70 9.73 -12.60 11.27
C PHE A 70 11.08 -13.28 11.40
N LYS A 71 11.95 -12.74 12.26
CA LYS A 71 13.24 -13.40 12.58
C LYS A 71 13.06 -14.73 13.29
N LYS A 72 12.05 -14.86 14.15
CA LYS A 72 11.75 -16.08 14.92
C LYS A 72 10.41 -16.65 14.45
N LYS A 73 10.40 -17.92 14.06
CA LYS A 73 9.18 -18.60 13.60
C LYS A 73 8.06 -18.59 14.64
N LEU A 74 8.39 -18.80 15.92
CA LEU A 74 7.41 -18.78 17.00
C LEU A 74 6.71 -17.40 17.16
N MET A 75 7.42 -16.30 16.90
CA MET A 75 6.79 -14.97 16.90
C MET A 75 5.78 -14.83 15.75
N GLN A 76 6.09 -15.38 14.58
CA GLN A 76 5.19 -15.40 13.44
C GLN A 76 3.95 -16.26 13.70
N GLU A 77 4.12 -17.42 14.34
CA GLU A 77 3.01 -18.28 14.76
C GLU A 77 2.09 -17.51 15.73
N HIS A 78 2.64 -16.90 16.78
CA HIS A 78 1.85 -16.09 17.70
C HIS A 78 1.18 -14.89 17.02
N PHE A 79 1.89 -14.19 16.14
CA PHE A 79 1.33 -13.09 15.34
C PHE A 79 0.09 -13.52 14.56
N ASN A 80 0.17 -14.65 13.87
CA ASN A 80 -0.92 -15.16 13.05
C ASN A 80 -2.09 -15.70 13.88
N GLU A 81 -1.80 -16.47 14.93
CA GLU A 81 -2.82 -17.21 15.67
C GLU A 81 -3.43 -16.38 16.81
N ASN A 82 -2.61 -15.72 17.62
CA ASN A 82 -3.05 -15.10 18.87
C ASN A 82 -3.43 -13.63 18.73
N TYR A 83 -2.90 -12.93 17.71
CA TYR A 83 -3.07 -11.47 17.59
C TYR A 83 -3.85 -11.05 16.35
N LEU A 84 -3.50 -11.55 15.17
CA LEU A 84 -4.13 -11.15 13.91
C LEU A 84 -5.17 -12.16 13.40
N GLU A 85 -5.29 -13.31 14.06
CA GLU A 85 -6.24 -14.38 13.74
C GLU A 85 -6.36 -14.62 12.23
N THR A 86 -5.23 -14.82 11.54
CA THR A 86 -5.16 -14.71 10.07
C THR A 86 -5.98 -15.77 9.33
N ASP A 87 -6.37 -16.85 9.99
CA ASP A 87 -7.30 -17.83 9.42
C ASP A 87 -8.72 -17.24 9.28
N LYS A 88 -9.10 -16.32 10.18
CA LYS A 88 -10.37 -15.57 10.14
C LYS A 88 -10.25 -14.27 9.33
N PHE A 89 -9.14 -13.56 9.49
CA PHE A 89 -8.88 -12.27 8.86
C PHE A 89 -7.61 -12.33 8.00
N PRO A 90 -7.68 -12.97 6.81
CA PRO A 90 -6.49 -13.33 6.03
C PRO A 90 -5.75 -12.15 5.42
N SER A 91 -6.39 -10.98 5.32
CA SER A 91 -5.81 -9.80 4.70
C SER A 91 -6.15 -8.52 5.43
N ALA A 92 -5.22 -7.57 5.36
CA ALA A 92 -5.48 -6.17 5.64
C ALA A 92 -5.71 -5.43 4.32
N GLU A 93 -6.68 -4.52 4.28
CA GLU A 93 -7.04 -3.75 3.09
C GLU A 93 -7.17 -2.27 3.41
N PHE A 94 -6.68 -1.40 2.53
CA PHE A 94 -6.92 0.04 2.61
C PHE A 94 -7.60 0.53 1.33
N LYS A 95 -8.69 1.28 1.48
CA LYS A 95 -9.41 1.94 0.39
C LYS A 95 -9.49 3.41 0.72
N GLY A 96 -8.88 4.24 -0.12
CA GLY A 96 -8.80 5.68 0.14
C GLY A 96 -8.68 6.52 -1.11
N LYS A 97 -8.44 7.81 -0.89
CA LYS A 97 -8.33 8.81 -1.92
C LYS A 97 -7.26 9.84 -1.56
N LEU A 98 -6.44 10.22 -2.53
CA LEU A 98 -5.52 11.35 -2.42
C LEU A 98 -6.31 12.65 -2.26
N LEU A 99 -5.98 13.41 -1.23
CA LEU A 99 -6.60 14.71 -0.96
C LEU A 99 -5.97 15.84 -1.77
N ASN A 100 -4.69 15.69 -2.11
CA ASN A 100 -3.89 16.63 -2.89
C ASN A 100 -3.08 15.87 -3.94
N ALA A 101 -3.77 15.27 -4.91
CA ALA A 101 -3.12 14.58 -6.02
C ALA A 101 -2.25 15.57 -6.83
N PRO A 102 -0.97 15.24 -7.11
CA PRO A 102 -0.11 16.07 -7.95
C PRO A 102 -0.52 15.96 -9.43
N ASP A 103 0.02 16.85 -10.25
CA ASP A 103 -0.02 16.70 -11.70
C ASP A 103 0.96 15.60 -12.12
N PHE A 104 0.44 14.39 -12.31
CA PHE A 104 1.23 13.20 -12.68
C PHE A 104 1.88 13.28 -14.07
N SER A 105 1.57 14.31 -14.88
CA SER A 105 2.29 14.55 -16.14
C SER A 105 3.65 15.23 -15.94
N LYS A 106 3.92 15.73 -14.73
CA LYS A 106 5.16 16.43 -14.39
C LYS A 106 6.05 15.51 -13.55
N PRO A 107 7.25 15.18 -14.02
CA PRO A 107 8.23 14.49 -13.20
C PRO A 107 8.58 15.30 -11.95
N GLY A 108 8.73 14.64 -10.82
CA GLY A 108 9.04 15.29 -9.55
C GLY A 108 8.68 14.47 -8.32
N THR A 109 9.03 15.00 -7.15
CA THR A 109 8.70 14.42 -5.84
C THR A 109 7.63 15.26 -5.17
N TYR A 110 6.56 14.63 -4.71
CA TYR A 110 5.36 15.27 -4.18
C TYR A 110 4.99 14.69 -2.82
N GLU A 111 4.80 15.55 -1.83
CA GLU A 111 4.13 15.16 -0.59
C GLU A 111 2.62 15.08 -0.84
N VAL A 112 2.03 13.96 -0.46
CA VAL A 112 0.60 13.70 -0.61
C VAL A 112 -0.02 13.32 0.71
N ASN A 113 -1.28 13.67 0.88
CA ASN A 113 -2.15 13.22 1.95
C ASN A 113 -3.18 12.26 1.36
N VAL A 114 -3.44 11.18 2.08
CA VAL A 114 -4.47 10.20 1.75
C VAL A 114 -5.46 10.11 2.89
N GLU A 115 -6.74 9.97 2.57
CA GLU A 115 -7.78 9.64 3.54
C GLU A 115 -8.52 8.41 3.07
N GLY A 116 -8.80 7.48 3.97
CA GLY A 116 -9.45 6.23 3.62
C GLY A 116 -9.73 5.34 4.81
N THR A 117 -10.23 4.15 4.53
CA THR A 117 -10.54 3.14 5.55
C THR A 117 -9.53 2.01 5.47
N LEU A 118 -8.89 1.71 6.60
CA LEU A 118 -8.10 0.50 6.83
C LEU A 118 -9.01 -0.55 7.47
N SER A 119 -9.21 -1.65 6.77
CA SER A 119 -9.81 -2.88 7.27
C SER A 119 -8.69 -3.80 7.77
N LEU A 120 -8.60 -3.99 9.08
CA LEU A 120 -7.59 -4.84 9.72
C LEU A 120 -8.25 -5.61 10.87
N HIS A 121 -8.00 -6.92 10.95
CA HIS A 121 -8.53 -7.76 12.03
C HIS A 121 -10.08 -7.67 12.16
N GLY A 122 -10.78 -7.60 11.02
CA GLY A 122 -12.24 -7.50 10.98
C GLY A 122 -12.82 -6.14 11.38
N VAL A 123 -11.97 -5.13 11.62
CA VAL A 123 -12.38 -3.79 12.03
C VAL A 123 -12.01 -2.76 10.96
N ASP A 124 -12.97 -1.90 10.65
CA ASP A 124 -12.78 -0.77 9.76
C ASP A 124 -12.48 0.49 10.57
N LYS A 125 -11.38 1.17 10.22
CA LYS A 125 -10.98 2.43 10.85
C LYS A 125 -10.55 3.44 9.80
N THR A 126 -10.99 4.68 9.94
CA THR A 126 -10.55 5.79 9.08
C THR A 126 -9.14 6.22 9.45
N TYR A 127 -8.30 6.37 8.44
CA TYR A 127 -6.93 6.87 8.53
C TYR A 127 -6.78 8.08 7.63
N ARG A 128 -5.96 9.03 8.09
CA ARG A 128 -5.53 10.19 7.30
C ARG A 128 -4.02 10.31 7.43
N GLU A 129 -3.31 9.93 6.38
CA GLU A 129 -1.87 9.73 6.43
C GLU A 129 -1.14 10.50 5.34
N LYS A 130 0.16 10.67 5.55
CA LYS A 130 1.06 11.31 4.61
C LYS A 130 1.87 10.27 3.83
N GLY A 131 2.25 10.63 2.62
CA GLY A 131 3.18 9.86 1.81
C GLY A 131 3.95 10.76 0.86
N THR A 132 4.95 10.18 0.22
CA THR A 132 5.77 10.82 -0.80
C THR A 132 5.61 10.02 -2.09
N LEU A 133 5.12 10.68 -3.14
CA LEU A 133 5.09 10.15 -4.49
C LEU A 133 6.24 10.72 -5.30
N THR A 134 7.00 9.87 -5.98
CA THR A 134 7.98 10.30 -6.98
C THR A 134 7.46 9.89 -8.36
N VAL A 135 7.17 10.88 -9.19
CA VAL A 135 6.76 10.70 -10.59
C VAL A 135 8.01 10.74 -11.45
N GLY A 136 8.35 9.62 -12.07
CA GLY A 136 9.40 9.53 -13.09
C GLY A 136 8.81 9.22 -14.46
N ASP A 137 9.68 9.15 -15.48
CA ASP A 137 9.25 8.99 -16.88
C ASP A 137 8.50 7.68 -17.17
N LYS A 138 8.77 6.63 -16.39
CA LYS A 138 8.25 5.26 -16.63
C LYS A 138 7.54 4.63 -15.43
N GLN A 139 7.69 5.21 -14.25
CA GLN A 139 7.24 4.61 -13.00
C GLN A 139 6.87 5.71 -12.01
N ILE A 140 5.86 5.43 -11.19
CA ILE A 140 5.54 6.23 -10.01
C ILE A 140 5.95 5.41 -8.79
N THR A 141 6.77 5.96 -7.90
CA THR A 141 7.07 5.31 -6.62
C THR A 141 6.34 6.00 -5.48
N LEU A 142 6.01 5.23 -4.45
CA LEU A 142 5.39 5.72 -3.22
C LEU A 142 6.19 5.25 -2.02
N HIS A 143 6.43 6.17 -1.10
CA HIS A 143 6.84 5.87 0.27
C HIS A 143 5.81 6.44 1.25
N SER A 144 5.44 5.68 2.27
CA SER A 144 4.60 6.17 3.36
C SER A 144 4.96 5.46 4.66
N GLY A 145 4.75 6.15 5.78
CA GLY A 145 4.85 5.59 7.10
C GLY A 145 3.76 6.15 7.99
N PHE A 146 3.14 5.27 8.78
CA PHE A 146 2.03 5.62 9.67
C PHE A 146 2.01 4.69 10.89
N ASN A 147 1.22 5.06 11.90
CA ASN A 147 1.13 4.32 13.14
C ASN A 147 -0.23 3.61 13.25
N VAL A 148 -0.21 2.36 13.66
CA VAL A 148 -1.41 1.58 13.94
C VAL A 148 -1.51 1.36 15.44
N LYS A 149 -2.56 1.90 16.07
CA LYS A 149 -2.91 1.56 17.44
C LYS A 149 -3.67 0.23 17.45
N LEU A 150 -3.14 -0.78 18.12
CA LEU A 150 -3.69 -2.14 18.07
C LEU A 150 -5.13 -2.22 18.61
N ALA A 151 -5.43 -1.45 19.67
CA ALA A 151 -6.75 -1.38 20.26
C ALA A 151 -7.84 -0.85 19.30
N ASP A 152 -7.47 0.00 18.33
CA ASP A 152 -8.42 0.55 17.35
C ASP A 152 -8.94 -0.53 16.38
N HIS A 153 -8.21 -1.65 16.28
CA HIS A 153 -8.57 -2.82 15.46
C HIS A 153 -8.93 -4.04 16.30
N GLN A 154 -9.25 -3.84 17.58
CA GLN A 154 -9.60 -4.91 18.53
C GLN A 154 -8.53 -6.00 18.67
N ILE A 155 -7.28 -5.69 18.37
CA ILE A 155 -6.15 -6.59 18.59
C ILE A 155 -5.75 -6.45 20.06
N LYS A 156 -6.01 -7.50 20.84
CA LYS A 156 -5.80 -7.49 22.28
C LYS A 156 -4.38 -7.91 22.63
N ILE A 157 -3.73 -7.12 23.49
CA ILE A 157 -2.46 -7.50 24.11
C ILE A 157 -2.77 -8.12 25.49
N PRO A 158 -2.45 -9.40 25.74
CA PRO A 158 -2.57 -9.98 27.06
C PRO A 158 -1.70 -9.23 28.08
N THR A 159 -2.23 -9.01 29.28
CA THR A 159 -1.54 -8.26 30.35
C THR A 159 -0.18 -8.84 30.72
N LEU A 160 -0.02 -10.16 30.62
CA LEU A 160 1.23 -10.87 30.92
C LEU A 160 2.39 -10.47 29.99
N VAL A 161 2.10 -10.01 28.77
CA VAL A 161 3.11 -9.70 27.73
C VAL A 161 3.11 -8.24 27.32
N ILE A 162 2.49 -7.35 28.09
CA ILE A 162 2.38 -5.92 27.75
C ILE A 162 3.74 -5.20 27.67
N LYS A 163 4.77 -5.73 28.35
CA LYS A 163 6.15 -5.23 28.25
C LYS A 163 6.90 -5.72 27.00
N ASN A 164 6.30 -6.63 26.23
CA ASN A 164 6.89 -7.26 25.05
C ASN A 164 6.25 -6.76 23.73
N ILE A 165 5.10 -6.07 23.80
CA ILE A 165 4.33 -5.67 22.62
C ILE A 165 3.92 -4.21 22.76
N ALA A 166 4.21 -3.40 21.75
CA ALA A 166 3.82 -2.00 21.72
C ALA A 166 2.31 -1.87 21.48
N GLU A 167 1.66 -0.91 22.14
CA GLU A 167 0.26 -0.56 21.84
C GLU A 167 0.10 0.12 20.48
N ILE A 168 1.17 0.76 20.00
CA ILE A 168 1.25 1.47 18.74
C ILE A 168 2.40 0.86 17.92
N VAL A 169 2.08 0.44 16.70
CA VAL A 169 3.02 -0.20 15.78
C VAL A 169 3.29 0.75 14.62
N ALA A 170 4.57 1.01 14.34
CA ALA A 170 4.98 1.79 13.18
C ALA A 170 4.95 0.91 11.92
N VAL A 171 4.27 1.35 10.87
CA VAL A 171 4.16 0.67 9.57
C VAL A 171 4.86 1.51 8.51
N LYS A 172 5.59 0.86 7.60
CA LYS A 172 6.19 1.48 6.41
C LYS A 172 5.73 0.76 5.16
N ILE A 173 5.45 1.52 4.11
CA ILE A 173 5.02 1.04 2.81
C ILE A 173 5.93 1.60 1.73
N GLN A 174 6.31 0.76 0.78
CA GLN A 174 6.99 1.14 -0.44
C GLN A 174 6.33 0.45 -1.63
N ALA A 175 5.96 1.21 -2.65
CA ALA A 175 5.36 0.69 -3.87
C ALA A 175 6.01 1.32 -5.09
N ALA A 176 6.17 0.50 -6.14
CA ALA A 176 6.68 0.91 -7.44
C ALA A 176 5.60 0.57 -8.46
N TYR A 177 4.91 1.60 -8.96
CA TYR A 177 3.71 1.46 -9.77
C TYR A 177 4.02 1.53 -11.25
N GLU A 178 3.47 0.57 -11.99
CA GLU A 178 3.55 0.49 -13.44
C GLU A 178 2.15 0.68 -14.03
N PRO A 179 2.03 1.27 -15.24
CA PRO A 179 0.75 1.37 -15.92
C PRO A 179 0.18 -0.04 -16.14
N LYS A 180 -1.10 -0.23 -15.81
CA LYS A 180 -1.79 -1.52 -15.91
C LYS A 180 -2.02 -1.95 -17.35
#